data_AF-A0A1G7ZES4-F1
#
_entry.id   AF-A0A1G7ZES4-F1
#
_cell.length_a   1.000
_cell.length_b   1.000
_cell.length_c   1.000
_cell.angle_alpha   90.00
_cell.angle_beta   90.00
_cell.angle_gamma   90.00
#
_symmetry.space_group_name_H-M   'P 1'
#
loop_
_entity.id
_entity.type
_entity.pdbx_description
1 polymer ?
#
loop_
_entity_poly.entity_id
_entity_poly.type
_entity_poly.pdbx_seq_one_letter_code
_entity_poly.pdbx_strand_id
1 'polypeptide(L)'
;MTALLLVGLLAACQQGPPPPPPPSPATTSQTGYGPTERAFVELAISTGEQAVKLVGLTGRDDLKRNRATELTELRKLLDAPYADNHAGHDMPGMPTDAEIALAATSEEARDQFVRAHLTESLEVLRSAKQAITHPPTAAVVELMERHRTEELAAG
;
A
#
# COMPACT_ATOMS: atom_id res chain seq x y z
N MET A 1 -72.71 -43.34 -11.36
CA MET A 1 -71.80 -42.24 -11.00
C MET A 1 -70.87 -41.98 -12.17
N THR A 2 -70.89 -40.75 -12.66
CA THR A 2 -70.24 -40.26 -13.88
C THR A 2 -68.77 -39.89 -13.63
N ALA A 3 -67.86 -40.19 -14.56
CA ALA A 3 -66.55 -39.53 -14.69
C ALA A 3 -66.10 -39.68 -16.17
N LEU A 4 -66.40 -38.75 -17.08
CA LEU A 4 -65.72 -37.47 -17.42
C LEU A 4 -64.24 -37.61 -17.84
N LEU A 5 -64.04 -37.47 -19.16
CA LEU A 5 -62.80 -37.09 -19.86
C LEU A 5 -62.19 -35.80 -19.31
N LEU A 6 -60.86 -35.70 -19.24
CA LEU A 6 -60.17 -34.43 -19.48
C LEU A 6 -58.76 -34.63 -20.06
N VAL A 7 -58.57 -33.99 -21.22
CA VAL A 7 -57.36 -33.77 -22.00
C VAL A 7 -56.55 -32.62 -21.37
N GLY A 8 -55.22 -32.68 -21.46
CA GLY A 8 -54.34 -31.50 -21.35
C GLY A 8 -52.92 -31.87 -20.95
N LEU A 9 -51.85 -31.20 -21.37
CA LEU A 9 -51.62 -30.17 -22.39
C LEU A 9 -50.08 -30.15 -22.54
N LEU A 10 -49.56 -30.16 -23.77
CA LEU A 10 -48.13 -30.03 -24.06
C LEU A 10 -47.68 -28.60 -23.72
N ALA A 11 -46.98 -28.42 -22.60
CA ALA A 11 -46.34 -27.15 -22.26
C ALA A 11 -44.93 -27.09 -22.88
N ALA A 12 -44.80 -26.30 -23.95
CA ALA A 12 -43.54 -25.92 -24.55
C ALA A 12 -42.82 -24.91 -23.63
N CYS A 13 -41.62 -25.25 -23.16
CA CYS A 13 -40.75 -24.32 -22.45
C CYS A 13 -40.16 -23.30 -23.43
N GLN A 14 -40.70 -22.08 -23.45
CA GLN A 14 -40.01 -20.93 -24.06
C GLN A 14 -38.87 -20.49 -23.13
N GLN A 15 -37.62 -20.71 -23.54
CA GLN A 15 -36.45 -20.10 -22.91
C GLN A 15 -36.41 -18.62 -23.31
N GLY A 16 -36.62 -17.74 -22.33
CA GLY A 16 -36.42 -16.30 -22.51
C GLY A 16 -34.95 -15.97 -22.83
N PRO A 17 -34.68 -14.81 -23.46
CA PRO A 17 -33.32 -14.39 -23.78
C PRO A 17 -32.47 -14.27 -22.51
N PRO A 18 -31.15 -14.57 -22.60
CA PRO A 18 -30.25 -14.48 -21.46
C PRO A 18 -30.18 -13.05 -20.92
N PRO A 19 -29.95 -12.87 -19.60
CA PRO A 19 -29.76 -11.55 -19.01
C PRO A 19 -28.53 -10.85 -19.62
N PRO A 20 -28.55 -9.52 -19.75
CA PRO A 20 -27.40 -8.78 -20.22
C PRO A 20 -26.19 -8.98 -19.28
N PRO A 21 -24.95 -8.94 -19.81
CA PRO A 21 -23.76 -9.03 -18.99
C PRO A 21 -23.69 -7.85 -17.99
N PRO A 22 -23.08 -8.06 -16.81
CA PRO A 22 -22.85 -6.97 -15.87
C PRO A 22 -22.01 -5.86 -16.53
N PRO A 23 -22.24 -4.59 -16.19
CA PRO A 23 -21.43 -3.50 -16.71
C PRO A 23 -19.97 -3.72 -16.34
N SER A 24 -19.07 -3.62 -17.32
CA SER A 24 -17.64 -3.59 -17.06
C SER A 24 -17.32 -2.46 -16.08
N PRO A 25 -16.47 -2.67 -15.06
CA PRO A 25 -16.05 -1.60 -14.18
C PRO A 25 -15.46 -0.48 -15.05
N ALA A 26 -16.06 0.71 -14.96
CA ALA A 26 -15.56 1.87 -15.65
C ALA A 26 -14.21 2.25 -15.02
N THR A 27 -13.12 2.03 -15.75
CA THR A 27 -11.81 2.57 -15.38
C THR A 27 -11.86 4.07 -15.63
N THR A 28 -12.43 4.84 -14.70
CA THR A 28 -12.17 6.27 -14.68
C THR A 28 -10.70 6.42 -14.35
N SER A 29 -9.89 6.83 -15.32
CA SER A 29 -8.53 7.31 -15.07
C SER A 29 -8.62 8.56 -14.20
N GLN A 30 -8.82 8.38 -12.89
CA GLN A 30 -8.66 9.45 -11.92
C GLN A 30 -7.18 9.80 -11.92
N THR A 31 -6.83 10.94 -12.49
CA THR A 31 -5.49 11.54 -12.41
C THR A 31 -5.34 12.41 -11.16
N GLY A 32 -6.36 12.45 -10.30
CA GLY A 32 -6.39 13.20 -9.05
C GLY A 32 -5.98 12.37 -7.85
N TYR A 33 -5.80 13.03 -6.71
CA TYR A 33 -5.57 12.37 -5.43
C TYR A 33 -6.80 11.57 -5.00
N GLY A 34 -6.74 10.24 -5.08
CA GLY A 34 -7.82 9.33 -4.78
C GLY A 34 -7.56 8.43 -3.57
N PRO A 35 -8.45 7.46 -3.32
CA PRO A 35 -8.31 6.53 -2.19
C PRO A 35 -7.00 5.74 -2.20
N THR A 36 -6.50 5.36 -3.38
CA THR A 36 -5.23 4.64 -3.53
C THR A 36 -4.05 5.51 -3.11
N GLU A 37 -3.99 6.75 -3.59
CA GLU A 37 -2.96 7.71 -3.19
C GLU A 37 -2.99 7.98 -1.70
N ARG A 38 -4.20 8.16 -1.14
CA ARG A 38 -4.38 8.39 0.29
C ARG A 38 -3.88 7.22 1.12
N ALA A 39 -4.29 6.00 0.76
CA ALA A 39 -3.85 4.80 1.46
C ALA A 39 -2.32 4.64 1.39
N PHE A 40 -1.71 4.90 0.23
CA PHE A 40 -0.25 4.90 0.09
C PHE A 40 0.41 5.94 0.99
N VAL A 41 -0.06 7.19 0.97
CA VAL A 41 0.53 8.28 1.77
C VAL A 41 0.43 7.99 3.27
N GLU A 42 -0.74 7.55 3.75
CA GLU A 42 -0.93 7.23 5.17
C GLU A 42 -0.06 6.05 5.62
N LEU A 43 0.06 5.00 4.80
CA LEU A 43 0.93 3.85 5.06
C LEU A 43 2.41 4.26 5.04
N ALA A 44 2.83 5.06 4.06
CA ALA A 44 4.21 5.52 3.91
C ALA A 44 4.64 6.44 5.06
N ILE A 45 3.73 7.27 5.58
CA ILE A 45 3.99 8.09 6.77
C ILE A 45 4.18 7.19 7.98
N SER A 46 3.25 6.26 8.23
CA SER A 46 3.29 5.37 9.40
C SER A 46 4.58 4.53 9.43
N THR A 47 4.89 3.86 8.32
CA THR A 47 6.13 3.08 8.18
C THR A 47 7.38 3.95 8.25
N GLY A 48 7.35 5.16 7.67
CA GLY A 48 8.44 6.12 7.72
C GLY A 48 8.75 6.63 9.12
N GLU A 49 7.72 6.88 9.94
CA GLU A 49 7.89 7.31 11.34
C GLU A 49 8.54 6.22 12.20
N GLN A 50 8.16 4.96 12.02
CA GLN A 50 8.87 3.83 12.67
C GLN A 50 10.29 3.67 12.14
N ALA A 51 10.48 3.80 10.83
CA ALA A 51 11.80 3.69 10.20
C ALA A 51 12.79 4.73 10.72
N VAL A 52 12.34 5.97 11.03
CA VAL A 52 13.19 7.00 11.64
C VAL A 52 13.82 6.51 12.95
N LYS A 53 13.08 5.77 13.77
CA LYS A 53 13.60 5.20 15.03
C LYS A 53 14.72 4.19 14.73
N LEU A 54 14.48 3.27 13.79
CA LEU A 54 15.44 2.23 13.42
C LEU A 54 16.70 2.83 12.78
N VAL A 55 16.57 3.66 11.73
CA VAL A 55 17.75 4.27 11.07
C VAL A 55 18.47 5.25 11.99
N GLY A 56 17.78 5.78 13.01
CA GLY A 56 18.34 6.53 14.12
C GLY A 56 19.56 5.86 14.76
N LEU A 57 19.51 4.52 14.89
CA LEU A 57 20.50 3.68 15.57
C LEU A 57 21.77 3.39 14.75
N THR A 58 21.74 3.67 13.44
CA THR A 58 22.84 3.30 12.52
C THR A 58 24.01 4.28 12.53
N GLY A 59 23.82 5.50 13.05
CA GLY A 59 24.78 6.60 12.89
C GLY A 59 24.89 7.16 11.47
N ARG A 60 24.09 6.66 10.51
CA ARG A 60 24.08 7.11 9.10
C ARG A 60 23.20 8.34 8.91
N ASP A 61 23.82 9.52 8.85
CA ASP A 61 23.11 10.78 8.69
C ASP A 61 22.35 10.90 7.36
N ASP A 62 22.84 10.24 6.31
CA ASP A 62 22.18 10.16 5.02
C ASP A 62 20.81 9.46 5.12
N LEU A 63 20.73 8.30 5.78
CA LEU A 63 19.45 7.60 6.00
C LEU A 63 18.44 8.47 6.76
N LYS A 64 18.91 9.16 7.81
CA LYS A 64 18.07 10.04 8.62
C LYS A 64 17.52 11.22 7.79
N ARG A 65 18.38 11.86 6.99
CA ARG A 65 17.99 12.98 6.11
C ARG A 65 17.01 12.53 5.02
N ASN A 66 17.23 11.36 4.42
CA ASN A 66 16.34 10.81 3.41
C ASN A 66 14.94 10.57 3.98
N ARG A 67 14.84 9.90 5.13
CA ARG A 67 13.55 9.68 5.82
C ARG A 67 12.85 10.98 6.19
N ALA A 68 13.58 11.96 6.73
CA ALA A 68 13.01 13.26 7.08
C ALA A 68 12.46 14.01 5.85
N THR A 69 13.17 13.95 4.73
CA THR A 69 12.75 14.55 3.46
C THR A 69 11.49 13.88 2.94
N GLU A 70 11.46 12.55 2.89
CA GLU A 70 10.30 11.78 2.44
C GLU A 70 9.05 12.06 3.28
N LEU A 71 9.17 12.02 4.61
CA LEU A 71 8.06 12.34 5.52
C LEU A 71 7.55 13.77 5.33
N THR A 72 8.44 14.71 5.00
CA THR A 72 8.05 16.10 4.70
C THR A 72 7.25 16.16 3.40
N GLU A 73 7.68 15.48 2.34
CA GLU A 73 6.95 15.46 1.07
C GLU A 73 5.62 14.70 1.17
N LEU A 74 5.59 13.56 1.85
CA LEU A 74 4.36 12.79 2.09
C LEU A 74 3.31 13.62 2.83
N ARG A 75 3.71 14.36 3.88
CA ARG A 75 2.78 15.19 4.66
C ARG A 75 2.19 16.35 3.85
N LYS A 76 2.88 16.85 2.82
CA LYS A 76 2.33 17.87 1.91
C LYS A 76 1.19 17.33 1.02
N LEU A 77 1.11 16.01 0.85
CA LEU A 77 0.09 15.36 0.01
C LEU A 77 -1.22 15.09 0.74
N LEU A 78 -1.25 15.21 2.07
CA LEU A 78 -2.46 14.96 2.86
C LEU A 78 -3.53 16.04 2.56
N ASP A 79 -4.74 15.58 2.26
CA ASP A 79 -5.92 16.42 2.02
C ASP A 79 -6.84 16.56 3.25
N ALA A 80 -6.51 15.86 4.33
CA ALA A 80 -7.18 15.90 5.62
C ALA A 80 -6.16 15.68 6.76
N PRO A 81 -6.52 15.93 8.02
CA PRO A 81 -5.67 15.58 9.14
C PRO A 81 -5.25 14.11 9.10
N TYR A 82 -3.96 13.87 9.35
CA TYR A 82 -3.41 12.53 9.46
C TYR A 82 -3.88 11.88 10.78
N ALA A 83 -4.35 10.64 10.67
CA ALA A 83 -4.53 9.73 11.79
C ALA A 83 -3.80 8.43 11.45
N ASP A 84 -2.91 7.98 12.32
CA ASP A 84 -2.19 6.74 12.10
C ASP A 84 -3.10 5.54 12.38
N ASN A 85 -3.84 5.12 11.36
CA ASN A 85 -4.71 3.93 11.41
C ASN A 85 -3.93 2.62 11.55
N HIS A 86 -2.60 2.67 11.45
CA HIS A 86 -1.72 1.51 11.56
C HIS A 86 -0.93 1.51 12.87
N ALA A 87 -1.15 2.48 13.76
CA ALA A 87 -0.49 2.56 15.05
C ALA A 87 -0.74 1.29 15.88
N GLY A 88 0.34 0.66 16.33
CA GLY A 88 0.27 -0.56 17.13
C GLY A 88 -0.01 -1.84 16.34
N HIS A 89 -0.03 -1.79 15.00
CA HIS A 89 -0.12 -2.96 14.14
C HIS A 89 1.22 -3.29 13.50
N ASP A 90 1.66 -4.54 13.64
CA ASP A 90 2.83 -5.04 12.93
C ASP A 90 2.45 -5.26 11.45
N MET A 91 3.19 -4.61 10.55
CA MET A 91 3.00 -4.73 9.11
C MET A 91 4.31 -5.14 8.44
N PRO A 92 4.27 -5.91 7.33
CA PRO A 92 5.45 -6.16 6.53
C PRO A 92 6.17 -4.86 6.18
N GLY A 93 7.46 -4.81 6.47
CA GLY A 93 8.35 -3.69 6.19
C GLY A 93 8.29 -2.58 7.23
N MET A 94 7.45 -2.67 8.26
CA MET A 94 7.44 -1.75 9.39
C MET A 94 8.31 -2.30 10.53
N PRO A 95 9.38 -1.61 10.95
CA PRO A 95 10.13 -2.00 12.14
C PRO A 95 9.22 -1.96 13.37
N THR A 96 9.13 -3.07 14.08
CA THR A 96 8.40 -3.17 15.35
C THR A 96 9.21 -2.56 16.50
N ASP A 97 8.55 -2.16 17.59
CA ASP A 97 9.26 -1.63 18.77
C ASP A 97 10.20 -2.69 19.38
N ALA A 98 9.86 -3.99 19.29
CA ALA A 98 10.70 -5.08 19.77
C ALA A 98 11.97 -5.25 18.91
N GLU A 99 11.84 -5.17 17.59
CA GLU A 99 12.99 -5.20 16.67
C GLU A 99 13.89 -3.99 16.87
N ILE A 100 13.32 -2.79 17.06
CA ILE A 100 14.07 -1.57 17.36
C ILE A 100 14.84 -1.71 18.68
N ALA A 101 14.21 -2.28 19.72
CA ALA A 101 14.87 -2.52 21.00
C ALA A 101 16.04 -3.50 20.86
N LEU A 102 15.89 -4.56 20.07
CA LEU A 102 16.98 -5.49 19.78
C LEU A 102 18.10 -4.82 18.97
N ALA A 103 17.76 -4.07 17.93
CA ALA A 103 18.70 -3.30 17.09
C ALA A 103 19.54 -2.30 17.89
N ALA A 104 19.01 -1.77 19.00
CA ALA A 104 19.75 -0.86 19.87
C ALA A 104 20.90 -1.55 20.63
N THR A 105 20.88 -2.88 20.73
CA THR A 105 21.85 -3.66 21.50
C THR A 105 22.66 -4.64 20.64
N SER A 106 22.27 -4.83 19.38
CA SER A 106 22.93 -5.75 18.44
C SER A 106 23.08 -5.08 17.07
N GLU A 107 24.33 -4.88 16.66
CA GLU A 107 24.68 -4.37 15.33
C GLU A 107 24.20 -5.29 14.21
N GLU A 108 24.36 -6.61 14.37
CA GLU A 108 23.89 -7.59 13.39
C GLU A 108 22.37 -7.52 13.20
N ALA A 109 21.62 -7.44 14.31
CA ALA A 109 20.17 -7.31 14.24
C ALA A 109 19.75 -5.97 13.62
N ARG A 110 20.43 -4.88 13.98
CA ARG A 110 20.19 -3.57 13.40
C ARG A 110 20.38 -3.59 11.89
N ASP A 111 21.49 -4.13 11.41
CA ASP A 111 21.80 -4.17 9.98
C ASP A 111 20.82 -5.08 9.23
N GLN A 112 20.43 -6.21 9.81
CA GLN A 112 19.38 -7.08 9.30
C GLN A 112 18.04 -6.34 9.17
N PHE A 113 17.56 -5.70 10.23
CA PHE A 113 16.25 -5.04 10.23
C PHE A 113 16.24 -3.80 9.32
N VAL A 114 17.35 -3.06 9.24
CA VAL A 114 17.48 -1.97 8.26
C VAL A 114 17.35 -2.54 6.85
N ARG A 115 18.13 -3.59 6.50
CA ARG A 115 18.04 -4.19 5.17
C ARG A 115 16.65 -4.74 4.86
N ALA A 116 16.00 -5.38 5.82
CA ALA A 116 14.64 -5.91 5.67
C ALA A 116 13.64 -4.77 5.38
N HIS A 117 13.65 -3.71 6.19
CA HIS A 117 12.82 -2.52 5.97
C HIS A 117 13.06 -1.89 4.58
N LEU A 118 14.32 -1.70 4.20
CA LEU A 118 14.67 -1.13 2.89
C LEU A 118 14.16 -1.99 1.73
N THR A 119 14.31 -3.31 1.84
CA THR A 119 13.90 -4.26 0.79
C THR A 119 12.39 -4.30 0.66
N GLU A 120 11.66 -4.45 1.76
CA GLU A 120 10.20 -4.53 1.74
C GLU A 120 9.57 -3.20 1.32
N SER A 121 10.09 -2.06 1.78
CA SER A 121 9.62 -0.75 1.33
C SER A 121 9.87 -0.52 -0.17
N LEU A 122 10.98 -1.02 -0.73
CA LEU A 122 11.25 -0.93 -2.16
C LEU A 122 10.22 -1.72 -2.99
N GLU A 123 9.78 -2.89 -2.52
CA GLU A 123 8.71 -3.65 -3.20
C GLU A 123 7.36 -2.91 -3.15
N VAL A 124 7.02 -2.31 -2.01
CA VAL A 124 5.82 -1.45 -1.90
C VAL A 124 5.89 -0.29 -2.88
N LEU A 125 7.05 0.36 -3.02
CA LEU A 125 7.25 1.48 -3.96
C LEU A 125 7.12 1.06 -5.41
N ARG A 126 7.66 -0.12 -5.77
CA ARG A 126 7.51 -0.69 -7.12
C ARG A 126 6.04 -1.00 -7.45
N SER A 127 5.29 -1.50 -6.48
CA SER A 127 3.85 -1.70 -6.61
C SER A 127 3.11 -0.37 -6.74
N ALA A 128 3.41 0.60 -5.88
CA ALA A 128 2.82 1.93 -5.90
C ALA A 128 3.02 2.63 -7.24
N LYS A 129 4.20 2.51 -7.86
CA LYS A 129 4.50 3.08 -9.18
C LYS A 129 3.58 2.59 -10.30
N GLN A 130 3.02 1.39 -10.16
CA GLN A 130 2.06 0.83 -11.12
C GLN A 130 0.63 1.29 -10.85
N ALA A 131 0.30 1.62 -9.60
CA ALA A 131 -1.06 1.91 -9.15
C ALA A 131 -1.37 3.41 -9.04
N ILE A 132 -0.37 4.23 -8.72
CA ILE A 132 -0.54 5.66 -8.45
C ILE A 132 -0.56 6.44 -9.76
N THR A 133 -1.59 7.28 -9.92
CA THR A 133 -1.81 8.09 -11.13
C THR A 133 -1.73 9.58 -10.85
N HIS A 134 -1.82 10.00 -9.58
CA HIS A 134 -1.66 11.40 -9.17
C HIS A 134 -0.20 11.86 -9.29
N PRO A 135 0.14 12.84 -10.15
CA PRO A 135 1.54 13.18 -10.45
C PRO A 135 2.37 13.64 -9.24
N PRO A 136 1.85 14.47 -8.31
CA PRO A 136 2.58 14.80 -7.07
C PRO A 136 2.89 13.56 -6.21
N THR A 137 1.97 12.60 -6.10
CA THR A 137 2.22 11.37 -5.34
C THR A 137 3.24 10.48 -6.05
N ALA A 138 3.16 10.36 -7.38
CA ALA A 138 4.13 9.62 -8.18
C ALA A 138 5.56 10.19 -8.02
N ALA A 139 5.72 11.51 -7.97
CA ALA A 139 7.02 12.13 -7.73
C ALA A 139 7.64 11.75 -6.35
N VAL A 140 6.80 11.60 -5.32
CA VAL A 140 7.24 11.14 -4.00
C VAL A 140 7.58 9.65 -4.01
N VAL A 141 6.82 8.81 -4.72
CA VAL A 141 7.18 7.40 -4.94
C VAL A 141 8.56 7.28 -5.58
N GLU A 142 8.82 8.05 -6.65
CA GLU A 142 10.11 8.04 -7.35
C GLU A 142 11.26 8.52 -6.46
N LEU A 143 11.02 9.54 -5.62
CA LEU A 143 11.99 10.00 -4.63
C LEU A 143 12.36 8.87 -3.65
N MET A 144 11.36 8.24 -3.07
CA MET A 144 11.55 7.15 -2.11
C MET A 144 12.24 5.95 -2.79
N GLU A 145 11.85 5.59 -4.01
CA GLU A 145 12.44 4.46 -4.76
C GLU A 145 13.94 4.68 -5.01
N ARG A 146 14.32 5.91 -5.41
CA ARG A 146 15.74 6.28 -5.58
C ARG A 146 16.49 6.14 -4.26
N HIS A 147 15.98 6.72 -3.18
CA HIS A 147 16.62 6.60 -1.87
C HIS A 147 16.80 5.14 -1.48
N ARG A 148 15.77 4.29 -1.55
CA ARG A 148 15.91 2.87 -1.17
C ARG A 148 16.93 2.13 -2.03
N THR A 149 16.95 2.41 -3.32
CA THR A 149 17.91 1.79 -4.26
C THR A 149 19.35 2.18 -3.91
N GLU A 150 19.60 3.47 -3.66
CA GLU A 150 20.93 3.98 -3.28
C GLU A 150 21.37 3.46 -1.90
N GLU A 151 20.45 3.42 -0.95
CA GLU A 151 20.69 2.95 0.42
C GLU A 151 21.05 1.46 0.45
N LEU A 152 20.34 0.63 -0.32
CA LEU A 152 20.63 -0.81 -0.48
C LEU A 152 21.92 -1.08 -1.25
N ALA A 153 22.33 -0.18 -2.15
CA ALA A 153 23.60 -0.29 -2.87
C ALA A 153 24.81 0.13 -2.01
N ALA A 154 24.58 1.04 -1.05
CA ALA A 154 25.58 1.55 -0.13
C ALA A 154 25.78 0.66 1.12
N GLY A 155 25.06 -0.45 1.24
CA GLY A 155 25.05 -1.32 2.43
C GLY A 155 24.85 -2.80 2.10
#